data_AF-A0A1G4W545-F1
#
_entry.id   AF-A0A1G4W545-F1
#
_cell.length_a   1.000
_cell.length_b   1.000
_cell.length_c   1.000
_cell.angle_alpha   90.00
_cell.angle_beta   90.00
_cell.angle_gamma   90.00
#
_symmetry.space_group_name_H-M   'P 1'
#
loop_
_entity.id
_entity.type
_entity.pdbx_description
1 polymer ?
#
loop_
_entity_poly.entity_id
_entity_poly.type
_entity_poly.pdbx_seq_one_letter_code
_entity_poly.pdbx_strand_id
1 'polypeptide(L)' 'MRNSVLKKIMYAAFAFMIVFGFDSCVVKHHHHKTVVVKKKRLPPGQAKKISGDRSARRHAPGHNK' A
#
# COMPACT_ATOMS: atom_id res chain seq x y z
N MET A 1 -22.47 1.75 -46.64
CA MET A 1 -22.97 1.31 -45.31
C MET A 1 -21.91 0.59 -44.46
N ARG A 2 -21.01 -0.22 -45.04
CA ARG A 2 -19.98 -0.97 -44.31
C ARG A 2 -19.05 -0.10 -43.45
N ASN A 3 -18.67 1.09 -43.93
CA ASN A 3 -17.73 1.98 -43.25
C ASN A 3 -18.38 2.69 -42.04
N SER A 4 -19.68 2.98 -42.11
CA SER A 4 -20.44 3.58 -41.00
C SER A 4 -20.64 2.58 -39.86
N VAL A 5 -20.83 1.31 -40.20
CA VAL A 5 -20.89 0.20 -39.23
C VAL A 5 -19.52 -0.02 -38.59
N LEU A 6 -18.43 0.02 -39.38
CA LEU A 6 -17.07 -0.13 -38.86
C LEU A 6 -16.71 0.97 -37.84
N LYS A 7 -17.07 2.23 -38.12
CA LYS A 7 -16.85 3.34 -37.19
C LYS A 7 -17.61 3.16 -35.88
N LYS A 8 -18.88 2.72 -35.94
CA LYS A 8 -19.69 2.43 -34.75
C LYS A 8 -19.09 1.31 -33.90
N ILE A 9 -18.59 0.25 -34.55
CA ILE A 9 -17.89 -0.85 -33.88
C ILE A 9 -16.61 -0.35 -33.20
N MET A 10 -15.83 0.49 -33.87
CA MET A 10 -14.62 1.08 -33.27
C MET A 10 -14.92 1.95 -32.04
N TYR A 11 -15.95 2.80 -32.10
CA TYR A 11 -16.35 3.60 -30.94
C TYR A 11 -16.87 2.74 -29.79
N ALA A 12 -17.63 1.69 -30.07
CA ALA A 12 -18.12 0.76 -29.06
C ALA A 12 -16.98 -0.01 -28.38
N ALA A 13 -15.99 -0.48 -29.16
CA ALA A 13 -14.83 -1.18 -28.63
C ALA A 13 -13.96 -0.27 -27.73
N PHE A 14 -13.77 1.00 -28.13
CA PHE A 14 -13.02 1.97 -27.34
C PHE A 14 -13.72 2.29 -26.00
N ALA A 15 -15.04 2.46 -26.01
CA ALA A 15 -15.82 2.66 -24.79
C ALA A 15 -15.72 1.46 -23.84
N PHE A 16 -15.72 0.24 -24.38
CA PHE A 16 -15.58 -0.99 -23.59
C PHE A 16 -14.22 -1.06 -22.89
N MET A 17 -13.12 -0.76 -23.60
CA MET A 17 -11.77 -0.78 -23.01
C MET A 17 -11.62 0.20 -21.84
N ILE A 18 -12.29 1.35 -21.87
CA ILE A 18 -12.26 2.32 -20.76
C ILE A 18 -13.02 1.80 -19.53
N VAL A 19 -14.17 1.16 -19.73
CA VAL A 19 -14.99 0.64 -18.61
C VAL A 19 -14.29 -0.51 -17.89
N PHE A 20 -13.60 -1.38 -18.62
CA PHE A 20 -12.93 -2.56 -18.05
C PHE A 20 -11.44 -2.33 -17.72
N GLY A 21 -10.85 -1.19 -18.11
CA GLY A 21 -9.41 -0.93 -18.01
C GLY A 21 -8.88 -0.54 -16.62
N PHE A 22 -9.75 -0.33 -15.63
CA PHE A 22 -9.36 0.11 -14.28
C PHE A 22 -9.32 -1.04 -13.25
N ASP A 23 -8.86 -2.22 -13.64
CA ASP A 23 -8.62 -3.30 -12.66
C ASP A 23 -7.33 -3.02 -11.86
N SER A 24 -7.54 -2.27 -10.79
CA SER A 24 -6.72 -2.01 -9.60
C SER A 24 -5.31 -2.60 -9.55
N CYS A 25 -4.30 -1.73 -9.55
CA CYS A 25 -2.97 -2.02 -9.00
C CYS A 25 -3.03 -2.21 -7.47
N VAL A 26 -3.68 -3.27 -6.98
CA VAL A 26 -3.62 -3.62 -5.56
C VAL A 26 -2.24 -4.20 -5.26
N VAL A 27 -1.34 -3.36 -4.74
CA VAL A 27 -0.09 -3.82 -4.14
C VAL A 27 -0.46 -4.64 -2.91
N LYS A 28 -0.39 -5.97 -3.03
CA LYS A 28 -0.48 -6.87 -1.87
C LYS A 28 0.70 -6.57 -0.95
N HIS A 29 0.47 -5.76 0.08
CA HIS A 29 1.40 -5.66 1.19
C HIS A 29 1.43 -7.03 1.89
N HIS A 30 2.44 -7.83 1.57
CA HIS A 30 2.78 -8.99 2.38
C HIS A 30 3.21 -8.47 3.75
N HIS A 31 2.26 -8.36 4.68
CA HIS A 31 2.60 -8.28 6.10
C HIS A 31 3.32 -9.58 6.43
N HIS A 32 4.65 -9.54 6.52
CA HIS A 32 5.41 -10.64 7.11
C HIS A 32 4.78 -10.93 8.47
N LYS A 33 4.22 -12.13 8.63
CA LYS A 33 3.77 -12.62 9.93
C LYS A 33 4.97 -12.50 10.86
N THR A 34 4.94 -11.52 11.75
CA THR A 34 5.91 -11.44 12.83
C THR A 34 5.69 -12.67 13.69
N VAL A 35 6.51 -13.69 13.49
CA VAL A 35 6.62 -14.82 14.41
C VAL A 35 6.74 -14.19 15.79
N VAL A 36 5.76 -14.44 16.65
CA VAL A 36 5.67 -13.90 18.01
C VAL A 36 6.75 -14.60 18.85
N VAL A 37 8.01 -14.24 18.59
CA VAL A 37 9.14 -14.57 19.43
C VAL A 37 9.07 -13.58 20.59
N LYS A 38 8.45 -14.00 21.69
CA LYS A 38 8.46 -13.35 23.02
C LYS A 38 8.36 -11.82 22.98
N LYS A 39 7.13 -11.27 23.00
CA LYS A 39 6.80 -9.87 23.37
C LYS A 39 7.91 -8.86 23.00
N LYS A 40 8.30 -8.80 21.72
CA LYS A 40 9.38 -7.90 21.27
C LYS A 40 9.01 -6.48 21.69
N ARG A 41 9.89 -5.84 22.48
CA ARG A 41 9.71 -4.44 22.85
C ARG A 41 9.58 -3.62 21.58
N LEU A 42 8.66 -2.66 21.61
CA LEU A 42 8.41 -1.74 20.50
C LEU A 42 9.74 -1.10 20.08
N PRO A 43 10.12 -1.14 18.79
CA PRO A 43 11.39 -0.55 18.37
C PRO A 43 11.40 0.95 18.68
N PRO A 44 12.57 1.52 19.04
CA PRO A 44 12.67 2.87 19.58
C PRO A 44 12.13 3.94 18.63
N GLY A 45 12.25 3.72 17.31
CA GLY A 45 11.68 4.62 16.31
C GLY A 45 10.14 4.60 16.27
N GLN A 46 9.52 3.47 16.55
CA GLN A 46 8.06 3.35 16.62
C GLN A 46 7.54 3.86 17.97
N ALA A 47 8.26 3.59 19.06
CA ALA A 47 7.96 4.13 20.38
C ALA A 47 7.99 5.66 20.39
N LYS A 48 9.02 6.26 19.80
CA LYS A 48 9.14 7.71 19.58
C LYS A 48 7.93 8.31 18.87
N LYS A 49 7.47 7.67 17.79
CA LYS A 49 6.32 8.16 17.01
C LYS A 49 5.04 8.13 17.83
N ILE A 50 4.83 7.06 18.62
CA ILE A 50 3.67 6.93 19.50
C ILE A 50 3.73 7.96 20.65
N SER A 51 4.91 8.20 21.22
CA SER A 51 5.08 9.15 22.33
C SER A 51 5.13 10.62 21.89
N GLY A 52 5.20 10.91 20.59
CA GLY A 52 5.36 12.27 20.06
C GLY A 52 6.75 12.88 20.32
N ASP A 53 7.75 12.07 20.69
CA ASP A 53 9.08 12.56 20.99
C ASP A 53 9.85 13.01 19.75
N ARG A 54 10.64 14.09 19.87
CA ARG A 54 11.55 14.53 18.80
C ARG A 54 12.76 13.60 18.62
N SER A 55 13.11 12.75 19.59
CA SER A 55 14.22 11.80 19.50
C SER A 55 13.88 10.40 20.05
N ALA A 56 14.44 9.35 19.43
CA ALA A 56 14.29 7.97 19.87
C ALA A 56 15.28 7.58 20.99
N ARG A 57 16.17 8.50 21.38
CA ARG A 57 17.22 8.27 22.38
C ARG A 57 16.65 7.78 23.71
N ARG A 58 15.51 8.35 24.14
CA ARG A 58 14.79 7.97 25.37
C ARG A 58 14.20 6.56 25.36
N HIS A 59 13.97 6.03 24.17
CA HIS A 59 13.39 4.70 23.95
C HIS A 59 14.46 3.66 23.58
N ALA A 60 15.73 4.08 23.46
CA ALA A 60 16.83 3.22 23.05
C ALA A 60 17.24 2.27 24.19
N PRO A 61 17.62 1.02 23.88
CA PRO A 61 18.12 0.08 24.87
C PRO A 61 19.35 0.67 25.59
N GLY A 62 19.34 0.68 26.93
CA GLY A 62 20.47 1.15 27.73
C GLY A 62 20.46 2.64 28.09
N HIS A 63 19.50 3.44 27.60
CA HIS A 63 19.41 4.86 27.96
C HIS A 63 18.93 5.12 29.40
N ASN A 64 18.23 4.15 29.99
CA ASN A 64 17.70 4.22 31.36
C ASN A 64 18.44 3.28 32.32
N LYS A 65 19.72 3.00 32.03
CA LYS A 65 20.61 2.29 32.95
C LYS A 65 21.41 3.30 33.76
#